data_AF-A0A656JIF6-F1
#
_entry.id   AF-A0A656JIF6-F1
#
_cell.length_a   1.000
_cell.length_b   1.000
_cell.length_c   1.000
_cell.angle_alpha   90.00
_cell.angle_beta   90.00
_cell.angle_gamma   90.00
#
_symmetry.space_group_name_H-M   'P 1'
#
loop_
_entity.id
_entity.type
_entity.pdbx_description
1 polymer ?
#
loop_
_entity_poly.entity_id
_entity_poly.type
_entity_poly.pdbx_seq_one_letter_code
_entity_poly.pdbx_strand_id
1 'polypeptide(L)'
;TLQFMEVSGLRPATSQKQRQVLELLTDFPLKDHVSLWIDAVSGIWVALDEPYGHVNDVSNVTKRAAWISDKALHLSKPVWAGLYYPDNAVPHLVSPNEALVTKITESLEALSPIATMPSEDQPWSGTSEPYNARFTSPARKASGVARRVRPGTTYGFSKGAVEYHREAGHPLLWRPEKPLSQPDHKRVGAELQCLMISPMPFKAYDKLRTWCSTLENWMFSEYREDDREVGFYETYYGGEPSRYSSAQDQVVALNRVIQIVSDGYGECKPRRDLLKDLEGAMAIIESQAAQ
;
A
#
# COMPACT_ATOMS: atom_id res chain seq x y z
N THR A 1 -10.34 -10.81 -15.05
CA THR A 1 -9.22 -11.79 -15.00
C THR A 1 -9.67 -13.24 -14.99
N LEU A 2 -10.54 -13.69 -14.08
CA LEU A 2 -10.94 -15.11 -14.01
C LEU A 2 -11.61 -15.62 -15.29
N GLN A 3 -12.53 -14.85 -15.88
CA GLN A 3 -13.17 -15.20 -17.15
C GLN A 3 -12.16 -15.30 -18.30
N PHE A 4 -11.20 -14.37 -18.37
CA PHE A 4 -10.11 -14.44 -19.34
C PHE A 4 -9.34 -15.76 -19.20
N MET A 5 -9.00 -16.17 -17.96
CA MET A 5 -8.31 -17.44 -17.73
C MET A 5 -9.17 -18.65 -18.12
N GLU A 6 -10.47 -18.62 -17.81
CA GLU A 6 -11.40 -19.69 -18.14
C GLU A 6 -11.55 -19.89 -19.65
N VAL A 7 -11.72 -18.79 -20.40
CA VAL A 7 -11.96 -18.84 -21.85
C VAL A 7 -10.68 -19.04 -22.65
N SER A 8 -9.58 -18.40 -22.26
CA SER A 8 -8.29 -18.59 -22.95
C SER A 8 -7.59 -19.90 -22.57
N GLY A 9 -7.94 -20.49 -21.41
CA GLY A 9 -7.20 -21.60 -20.81
C GLY A 9 -5.80 -21.22 -20.28
N LEU A 10 -5.47 -19.93 -20.30
CA LEU A 10 -4.17 -19.43 -19.89
C LEU A 10 -4.07 -19.29 -18.36
N ARG A 11 -2.87 -19.49 -17.84
CA ARG A 11 -2.52 -19.22 -16.43
C ARG A 11 -1.51 -18.09 -16.32
N PRO A 12 -1.53 -17.31 -15.23
CA PRO A 12 -0.57 -16.23 -15.05
C PRO A 12 0.85 -16.79 -14.91
N ALA A 13 1.85 -16.05 -15.38
CA ALA A 13 3.25 -16.38 -15.16
C ALA A 13 3.64 -16.20 -13.67
N THR A 14 4.03 -17.29 -13.02
CA THR A 14 4.32 -17.32 -11.58
C THR A 14 5.80 -17.42 -11.25
N SER A 15 6.63 -17.93 -12.17
CA SER A 15 8.08 -18.05 -11.94
C SER A 15 8.88 -16.92 -12.58
N GLN A 16 10.05 -16.62 -12.03
CA GLN A 16 10.98 -15.64 -12.59
C GLN A 16 11.41 -16.02 -14.02
N LYS A 17 11.69 -17.31 -14.27
CA LYS A 17 12.03 -17.83 -15.60
C LYS A 17 10.92 -17.59 -16.63
N GLN A 18 9.65 -17.72 -16.24
CA GLN A 18 8.54 -17.38 -17.13
C GLN A 18 8.52 -15.88 -17.41
N ARG A 19 8.71 -15.04 -16.38
CA ARG A 19 8.67 -13.58 -16.52
C ARG A 19 9.82 -12.98 -17.33
N GLN A 20 10.98 -13.64 -17.39
CA GLN A 20 12.10 -13.24 -18.25
C GLN A 20 11.71 -13.12 -19.73
N VAL A 21 10.67 -13.82 -20.17
CA VAL A 21 10.14 -13.68 -21.53
C VAL A 21 9.68 -12.25 -21.84
N LEU A 22 9.22 -11.48 -20.85
CA LEU A 22 8.85 -10.07 -21.04
C LEU A 22 10.04 -9.20 -21.45
N GLU A 23 11.28 -9.63 -21.21
CA GLU A 23 12.48 -8.93 -21.67
C GLU A 23 12.54 -8.89 -23.21
N LEU A 24 11.96 -9.88 -23.91
CA LEU A 24 11.84 -9.86 -25.38
C LEU A 24 10.95 -8.71 -25.88
N LEU A 25 10.02 -8.25 -25.03
CA LEU A 25 9.11 -7.14 -25.32
C LEU A 25 9.63 -5.81 -24.75
N THR A 26 10.87 -5.72 -24.27
CA THR A 26 11.39 -4.49 -23.62
C THR A 26 11.18 -3.27 -24.50
N ASP A 27 11.57 -3.36 -25.77
CA ASP A 27 11.54 -2.26 -26.74
C ASP A 27 10.28 -2.26 -27.62
N PHE A 28 9.22 -2.96 -27.21
CA PHE A 28 7.98 -2.99 -27.98
C PHE A 28 7.33 -1.59 -28.00
N PRO A 29 7.06 -0.99 -29.18
CA PRO A 29 6.62 0.40 -29.25
C PRO A 29 5.29 0.67 -28.54
N LEU A 30 5.26 1.70 -27.68
CA LEU A 30 4.07 2.09 -26.88
C LEU A 30 3.48 0.93 -26.07
N LYS A 31 4.33 0.02 -25.61
CA LYS A 31 3.96 -1.03 -24.68
C LYS A 31 3.48 -0.42 -23.37
N ASP A 32 2.34 -0.88 -22.86
CA ASP A 32 1.75 -0.41 -21.63
C ASP A 32 0.87 -1.48 -20.98
N HIS A 33 0.78 -1.46 -19.65
CA HIS A 33 -0.05 -2.38 -18.86
C HIS A 33 0.09 -3.88 -19.21
N VAL A 34 1.32 -4.33 -19.52
CA VAL A 34 1.56 -5.71 -19.96
C VAL A 34 1.39 -6.73 -18.84
N SER A 35 0.69 -7.82 -19.16
CA SER A 35 0.62 -9.02 -18.35
C SER A 35 1.11 -10.25 -19.13
N LEU A 36 1.76 -11.18 -18.43
CA LEU A 36 2.28 -12.41 -19.02
C LEU A 36 1.48 -13.64 -18.61
N TRP A 37 1.11 -14.42 -19.61
CA TRP A 37 0.28 -15.60 -19.49
C TRP A 37 0.95 -16.80 -20.16
N ILE A 38 0.64 -18.00 -19.68
CA ILE A 38 1.23 -19.26 -20.14
C ILE A 38 0.10 -20.21 -20.51
N ASP A 39 0.16 -20.79 -21.71
CA ASP A 39 -0.69 -21.91 -22.07
C ASP A 39 -0.26 -23.14 -21.27
N ALA A 40 -1.19 -23.73 -20.52
CA ALA A 40 -0.89 -24.85 -19.65
C ALA A 40 -0.53 -26.12 -20.44
N VAL A 41 -1.01 -26.26 -21.67
CA VAL A 41 -0.82 -27.45 -22.51
C VAL A 41 0.55 -27.42 -23.21
N SER A 42 0.84 -26.35 -23.94
CA SER A 42 2.08 -26.22 -24.72
C SER A 42 3.24 -25.58 -23.95
N GLY A 43 2.96 -24.87 -22.85
CA GLY A 43 3.95 -24.07 -22.12
C GLY A 43 4.35 -22.78 -22.85
N ILE A 44 3.75 -22.48 -24.00
CA ILE A 44 4.01 -21.27 -24.78
C ILE A 44 3.42 -20.06 -24.06
N TRP A 45 4.13 -18.94 -24.16
CA TRP A 45 3.73 -17.70 -23.54
C TRP A 45 2.85 -16.85 -24.45
N VAL A 46 1.98 -16.06 -23.82
CA VAL A 46 1.18 -15.03 -24.47
C VAL A 46 1.28 -13.78 -23.60
N ALA A 47 1.72 -12.68 -24.18
CA ALA A 47 1.69 -11.38 -23.53
C ALA A 47 0.40 -10.66 -23.92
N LEU A 48 -0.30 -10.11 -22.94
CA LEU A 48 -1.42 -9.20 -23.15
C LEU A 48 -0.93 -7.79 -22.86
N ASP A 49 -0.85 -6.97 -23.89
CA ASP A 49 -0.45 -5.56 -23.85
C ASP A 49 -1.70 -4.68 -24.01
N GLU A 50 -1.93 -3.75 -23.10
CA GLU A 50 -3.19 -2.98 -23.03
C GLU A 50 -2.96 -1.46 -22.99
N PRO A 51 -2.35 -0.86 -24.05
CA PRO A 51 -2.14 0.58 -24.14
C PRO A 51 -3.43 1.36 -24.43
N TYR A 52 -3.40 2.65 -24.10
CA TYR A 52 -4.51 3.57 -24.40
C TYR A 52 -4.65 3.85 -25.91
N GLY A 53 -5.77 4.47 -26.29
CA GLY A 53 -6.24 4.60 -27.68
C GLY A 53 -5.26 5.18 -28.71
N HIS A 54 -4.27 5.99 -28.31
CA HIS A 54 -3.26 6.57 -29.19
C HIS A 54 -2.36 5.52 -29.88
N VAL A 55 -2.36 4.28 -29.39
CA VAL A 55 -1.74 3.13 -30.08
C VAL A 55 -2.33 2.88 -31.48
N ASN A 56 -3.58 3.31 -31.72
CA ASN A 56 -4.27 3.12 -32.99
C ASN A 56 -3.91 4.17 -34.06
N ASP A 57 -3.11 5.18 -33.72
CA ASP A 57 -2.62 6.14 -34.72
C ASP A 57 -1.81 5.39 -35.79
N VAL A 58 -2.01 5.76 -37.06
CA VAL A 58 -1.43 5.04 -38.22
C VAL A 58 0.09 4.84 -38.12
N SER A 59 0.80 5.86 -37.60
CA SER A 59 2.25 5.80 -37.41
C SER A 59 2.66 4.77 -36.34
N ASN A 60 1.84 4.60 -35.30
CA ASN A 60 2.09 3.67 -34.20
C ASN A 60 1.74 2.23 -34.60
N VAL A 61 0.63 2.04 -35.30
CA VAL A 61 0.23 0.74 -35.88
C VAL A 61 1.34 0.21 -36.80
N THR A 62 1.86 1.06 -37.69
CA THR A 62 2.93 0.70 -38.63
C THR A 62 4.21 0.29 -37.90
N LYS A 63 4.64 1.08 -36.90
CA LYS A 63 5.83 0.78 -36.08
C LYS A 63 5.70 -0.54 -35.34
N ARG A 64 4.54 -0.81 -34.74
CA ARG A 64 4.28 -2.05 -34.00
C ARG A 64 4.26 -3.26 -34.93
N ALA A 65 3.59 -3.17 -36.08
CA ALA A 65 3.57 -4.25 -37.07
C ALA A 65 4.99 -4.59 -37.57
N ALA A 66 5.79 -3.58 -37.90
CA ALA A 66 7.18 -3.78 -38.32
C ALA A 66 8.03 -4.44 -37.23
N TRP A 67 7.89 -4.01 -35.97
CA TRP A 67 8.60 -4.59 -34.83
C TRP A 67 8.20 -6.05 -34.57
N ILE A 68 6.90 -6.36 -34.62
CA ILE A 68 6.39 -7.73 -34.45
C ILE A 68 6.96 -8.66 -35.53
N SER A 69 6.99 -8.20 -36.78
CA SER A 69 7.59 -8.94 -37.89
C SER A 69 9.11 -9.14 -37.73
N ASP A 70 9.84 -8.11 -37.28
CA ASP A 70 11.29 -8.19 -37.01
C ASP A 70 11.62 -9.24 -35.94
N LYS A 71 10.76 -9.37 -34.92
CA LYS A 71 10.94 -10.33 -33.82
C LYS A 71 10.36 -11.73 -34.09
N ALA A 72 9.83 -11.98 -35.29
CA ALA A 72 9.14 -13.23 -35.64
C ALA A 72 8.05 -13.59 -34.61
N LEU A 73 7.30 -12.58 -34.17
CA LEU A 73 6.16 -12.72 -33.28
C LEU A 73 4.86 -12.51 -34.06
N HIS A 74 3.75 -12.87 -33.43
CA HIS A 74 2.41 -12.64 -33.93
C HIS A 74 1.65 -11.74 -32.97
N LEU A 75 0.88 -10.81 -33.54
CA LEU A 75 0.04 -9.89 -32.80
C LEU A 75 -1.40 -9.99 -33.30
N SER A 76 -2.34 -10.12 -32.38
CA SER A 76 -3.77 -9.99 -32.67
C SER A 76 -4.40 -8.96 -31.74
N LYS A 77 -5.41 -8.26 -32.25
CA LYS A 77 -6.19 -7.27 -31.53
C LYS A 77 -7.63 -7.78 -31.43
N PRO A 78 -7.99 -8.51 -30.35
CA PRO A 78 -9.34 -9.01 -30.19
C PRO A 78 -10.35 -7.86 -30.03
N VAL A 79 -11.54 -8.03 -30.59
CA VAL A 79 -12.72 -7.20 -30.27
C VAL A 79 -13.25 -7.59 -28.89
N TRP A 80 -12.51 -7.18 -27.87
CA TRP A 80 -12.77 -7.45 -26.46
C TRP A 80 -12.36 -6.25 -25.61
N ALA A 81 -13.05 -6.02 -24.49
CA ALA A 81 -12.87 -4.82 -23.66
C ALA A 81 -11.51 -4.76 -22.94
N GLY A 82 -10.85 -5.91 -22.69
CA GLY A 82 -9.59 -5.98 -21.94
C GLY A 82 -9.74 -6.32 -20.44
N LEU A 83 -8.62 -6.35 -19.71
CA LEU A 83 -8.54 -6.57 -18.26
C LEU A 83 -8.24 -5.29 -17.49
N TYR A 84 -7.23 -4.54 -17.91
CA TYR A 84 -6.67 -3.43 -17.12
C TYR A 84 -7.66 -2.27 -16.95
N TYR A 85 -8.17 -1.74 -18.07
CA TYR A 85 -9.16 -0.69 -18.07
C TYR A 85 -10.17 -0.92 -19.21
N PRO A 86 -11.21 -1.75 -18.94
CA PRO A 86 -12.15 -2.18 -19.96
C PRO A 86 -12.72 -1.02 -20.79
N ASP A 87 -12.79 -1.21 -22.11
CA ASP A 87 -13.26 -0.25 -23.13
C ASP A 87 -12.43 1.04 -23.29
N ASN A 88 -11.44 1.26 -22.42
CA ASN A 88 -10.60 2.46 -22.40
C ASN A 88 -9.14 2.15 -22.75
N ALA A 89 -8.74 0.89 -22.63
CA ALA A 89 -7.49 0.35 -23.14
C ALA A 89 -7.73 -0.52 -24.38
N VAL A 90 -6.67 -0.77 -25.15
CA VAL A 90 -6.73 -1.52 -26.42
C VAL A 90 -5.95 -2.82 -26.27
N PRO A 91 -6.60 -3.97 -26.06
CA PRO A 91 -5.91 -5.23 -25.83
C PRO A 91 -5.21 -5.74 -27.10
N HIS A 92 -3.95 -6.10 -26.95
CA HIS A 92 -3.14 -6.76 -27.96
C HIS A 92 -2.55 -8.05 -27.39
N LEU A 93 -2.79 -9.17 -28.07
CA LEU A 93 -2.20 -10.45 -27.74
C LEU A 93 -0.93 -10.64 -28.57
N VAL A 94 0.20 -10.91 -27.92
CA VAL A 94 1.50 -11.13 -28.55
C VAL A 94 2.07 -12.48 -28.15
N SER A 95 2.53 -13.27 -29.11
CA SER A 95 3.14 -14.60 -28.87
C SER A 95 3.99 -15.05 -30.07
N PRO A 96 4.95 -15.97 -29.91
CA PRO A 96 5.64 -16.62 -31.03
C PRO A 96 4.76 -17.63 -31.78
N ASN A 97 3.53 -17.90 -31.32
CA ASN A 97 2.64 -18.88 -31.94
C ASN A 97 1.34 -18.22 -32.44
N GLU A 98 1.21 -18.11 -33.77
CA GLU A 98 0.03 -17.55 -34.44
C GLU A 98 -1.26 -18.31 -34.11
N ALA A 99 -1.22 -19.63 -34.21
CA ALA A 99 -2.41 -20.47 -33.99
C ALA A 99 -2.95 -20.32 -32.56
N LEU A 100 -2.06 -20.18 -31.57
CA LEU A 100 -2.43 -19.94 -30.18
C LEU A 100 -3.09 -18.56 -30.03
N VAL A 101 -2.49 -17.52 -30.60
CA VAL A 101 -3.03 -16.14 -30.54
C VAL A 101 -4.40 -16.07 -31.22
N THR A 102 -4.54 -16.62 -32.42
CA THR A 102 -5.82 -16.65 -33.15
C THR A 102 -6.90 -17.39 -32.37
N LYS A 103 -6.59 -18.57 -31.82
CA LYS A 103 -7.53 -19.33 -30.98
C LYS A 103 -8.00 -18.53 -29.77
N ILE A 104 -7.09 -17.84 -29.08
CA ILE A 104 -7.44 -17.03 -27.91
C ILE A 104 -8.29 -15.83 -28.34
N THR A 105 -7.92 -15.14 -29.42
CA THR A 105 -8.72 -14.05 -30.00
C THR A 105 -10.14 -14.50 -30.28
N GLU A 106 -10.34 -15.60 -31.01
CA GLU A 106 -11.67 -16.15 -31.31
C GLU A 106 -12.45 -16.47 -30.03
N SER A 107 -11.77 -17.05 -29.03
CA SER A 107 -12.40 -17.38 -27.74
C SER A 107 -12.82 -16.11 -26.99
N LEU A 108 -12.00 -15.06 -27.02
CA LEU A 108 -12.29 -13.77 -26.39
C LEU A 108 -13.37 -12.96 -27.11
N GLU A 109 -13.44 -13.04 -28.43
CA GLU A 109 -14.50 -12.39 -29.22
C GLU A 109 -15.83 -13.13 -29.14
N ALA A 110 -15.79 -14.45 -28.94
CA ALA A 110 -16.96 -15.28 -28.67
C ALA A 110 -17.48 -15.15 -27.24
N LEU A 111 -16.75 -14.46 -26.34
CA LEU A 111 -17.29 -14.08 -25.04
C LEU A 111 -18.49 -13.19 -25.28
N SER A 112 -19.68 -13.76 -25.07
CA SER A 112 -20.85 -12.95 -24.78
C SER A 112 -20.49 -12.03 -23.60
N PRO A 113 -20.90 -10.75 -23.61
CA PRO A 113 -20.73 -9.89 -22.45
C PRO A 113 -21.44 -10.55 -21.27
N ILE A 114 -20.70 -11.23 -20.38
CA ILE A 114 -21.28 -11.92 -19.24
C ILE A 114 -20.75 -11.29 -17.97
N ALA A 115 -21.74 -10.83 -17.19
CA ALA A 115 -21.68 -9.89 -16.08
C ALA A 115 -21.32 -8.46 -16.53
N THR A 116 -22.28 -7.77 -17.14
CA THR A 116 -22.52 -6.37 -16.75
C THR A 116 -22.27 -6.24 -15.26
N MET A 117 -21.57 -5.18 -14.83
CA MET A 117 -21.65 -4.73 -13.44
C MET A 117 -23.11 -4.92 -12.99
N PRO A 118 -23.38 -5.62 -11.88
CA PRO A 118 -24.74 -5.91 -11.47
C PRO A 118 -25.59 -4.66 -11.61
N SER A 119 -26.57 -4.74 -12.50
CA SER A 119 -27.49 -3.64 -12.80
C SER A 119 -28.84 -3.96 -12.17
N GLU A 120 -29.74 -2.99 -12.17
CA GLU A 120 -31.11 -3.23 -11.73
C GLU A 120 -31.79 -4.33 -12.54
N ASP A 121 -31.47 -4.43 -13.84
CA ASP A 121 -32.05 -5.41 -14.77
C ASP A 121 -31.37 -6.80 -14.72
N GLN A 122 -30.10 -6.85 -14.32
CA GLN A 122 -29.34 -8.09 -14.14
C GLN A 122 -28.59 -8.07 -12.80
N PRO A 123 -29.30 -8.29 -11.69
CA PRO A 123 -28.69 -8.30 -10.37
C PRO A 123 -27.73 -9.48 -10.23
N TRP A 124 -26.61 -9.23 -9.56
CA TRP A 124 -25.65 -10.26 -9.19
C TRP A 124 -26.30 -11.22 -8.20
N SER A 125 -26.45 -12.47 -8.61
CA SER A 125 -27.07 -13.53 -7.80
C SER A 125 -26.13 -14.12 -6.74
N GLY A 126 -24.85 -13.73 -6.77
CA GLY A 126 -23.88 -14.10 -5.75
C GLY A 126 -23.97 -13.22 -4.51
N THR A 127 -23.16 -13.54 -3.50
CA THR A 127 -23.08 -12.75 -2.28
C THR A 127 -21.95 -11.74 -2.40
N SER A 128 -22.29 -10.46 -2.43
CA SER A 128 -21.34 -9.36 -2.31
C SER A 128 -21.47 -8.76 -0.92
N GLU A 129 -20.40 -8.85 -0.15
CA GLU A 129 -20.35 -8.29 1.20
C GLU A 129 -19.20 -7.27 1.28
N PRO A 130 -19.24 -6.33 2.24
CA PRO A 130 -18.13 -5.41 2.46
C PRO A 130 -16.77 -6.12 2.61
N TYR A 131 -15.67 -5.44 2.30
CA TYR A 131 -14.31 -6.03 2.35
C TYR A 131 -13.97 -6.69 3.71
N ASN A 132 -14.52 -6.19 4.81
CA ASN A 132 -14.33 -6.72 6.16
C ASN A 132 -15.29 -7.87 6.52
N ALA A 133 -16.18 -8.25 5.62
CA ALA A 133 -17.11 -9.34 5.84
C ALA A 133 -16.40 -10.68 5.90
N ARG A 134 -16.91 -11.54 6.78
CA ARG A 134 -16.26 -12.79 7.11
C ARG A 134 -16.98 -13.92 6.39
N PHE A 135 -16.34 -14.52 5.40
CA PHE A 135 -16.85 -15.75 4.80
C PHE A 135 -17.07 -16.82 5.88
N THR A 136 -18.31 -17.32 5.94
CA THR A 136 -18.72 -18.42 6.82
C THR A 136 -19.24 -19.54 5.95
N SER A 137 -18.50 -20.66 5.89
CA SER A 137 -18.92 -21.80 5.09
C SER A 137 -20.20 -22.45 5.67
N PRO A 138 -21.01 -23.12 4.83
CA PRO A 138 -22.18 -23.87 5.30
C PRO A 138 -21.84 -24.90 6.39
N ALA A 139 -20.72 -25.62 6.24
CA ALA A 139 -20.22 -26.55 7.25
C ALA A 139 -19.91 -25.85 8.57
N ARG A 140 -19.37 -24.62 8.52
CA ARG A 140 -19.11 -23.83 9.72
C ARG A 140 -20.41 -23.38 10.39
N LYS A 141 -21.39 -22.95 9.60
CA LYS A 141 -22.73 -22.59 10.11
C LYS A 141 -23.41 -23.78 10.79
N ALA A 142 -23.31 -24.97 10.18
CA ALA A 142 -23.85 -26.21 10.73
C ALA A 142 -23.16 -26.67 12.02
N SER A 143 -21.88 -26.35 12.23
CA SER A 143 -21.14 -26.76 13.43
C SER A 143 -21.62 -26.12 14.73
N GLY A 144 -22.34 -24.99 14.68
CA GLY A 144 -22.77 -24.24 15.88
C GLY A 144 -21.64 -23.64 16.72
N VAL A 145 -20.37 -23.91 16.39
CA VAL A 145 -19.22 -23.46 17.17
C VAL A 145 -18.94 -21.98 16.89
N ALA A 146 -19.10 -21.14 17.92
CA ALA A 146 -18.69 -19.74 17.90
C ALA A 146 -17.24 -19.61 17.43
N ARG A 147 -17.02 -18.75 16.44
CA ARG A 147 -15.70 -18.59 15.82
C ARG A 147 -14.78 -17.79 16.74
N ARG A 148 -13.58 -18.30 17.01
CA ARG A 148 -12.50 -17.49 17.60
C ARG A 148 -12.08 -16.41 16.60
N VAL A 149 -11.90 -15.19 17.08
CA VAL A 149 -11.40 -14.07 16.27
C VAL A 149 -10.07 -14.49 15.63
N ARG A 150 -9.83 -14.13 14.35
CA ARG A 150 -8.53 -14.42 13.72
C ARG A 150 -7.42 -13.77 14.56
N PRO A 151 -6.39 -14.51 14.98
CA PRO A 151 -5.21 -13.91 15.57
C PRO A 151 -4.61 -12.90 14.58
N GLY A 152 -4.35 -11.67 15.02
CA GLY A 152 -3.68 -10.64 14.20
C GLY A 152 -4.57 -9.80 13.29
N THR A 153 -5.89 -10.06 13.23
CA THR A 153 -6.83 -9.15 12.54
C THR A 153 -7.61 -8.33 13.57
N THR A 154 -6.88 -7.51 14.34
CA THR A 154 -7.50 -6.49 15.19
C THR A 154 -7.96 -5.36 14.28
N TYR A 155 -9.27 -5.27 14.07
CA TYR A 155 -9.87 -4.12 13.40
C TYR A 155 -10.17 -3.07 14.48
N GLY A 156 -9.68 -1.84 14.30
CA GLY A 156 -10.03 -0.69 15.13
C GLY A 156 -9.34 -0.60 16.50
N PHE A 157 -9.21 -1.69 17.25
CA PHE A 157 -8.71 -1.66 18.63
C PHE A 157 -7.83 -2.88 18.98
N SER A 158 -6.72 -2.66 19.67
CA SER A 158 -5.80 -3.71 20.15
C SER A 158 -5.08 -3.29 21.43
N LYS A 159 -5.42 -3.92 22.56
CA LYS A 159 -4.69 -3.80 23.85
C LYS A 159 -4.33 -2.34 24.21
N GLY A 160 -5.32 -1.45 24.24
CA GLY A 160 -5.14 -0.03 24.58
C GLY A 160 -4.57 0.84 23.44
N ALA A 161 -4.50 0.31 22.21
CA ALA A 161 -4.15 1.06 21.01
C ALA A 161 -5.29 1.04 19.99
N VAL A 162 -5.40 2.12 19.21
CA VAL A 162 -6.36 2.29 18.12
C VAL A 162 -5.66 2.52 16.81
N GLU A 163 -6.29 2.04 15.75
CA GLU A 163 -5.84 2.24 14.37
C GLU A 163 -6.15 3.69 13.95
N TYR A 164 -5.16 4.40 13.39
CA TYR A 164 -5.37 5.77 12.91
C TYR A 164 -5.12 5.95 11.40
N HIS A 165 -4.53 4.95 10.75
CA HIS A 165 -4.30 4.98 9.31
C HIS A 165 -4.48 3.60 8.69
N ARG A 166 -5.25 3.55 7.60
CA ARG A 166 -5.52 2.36 6.80
C ARG A 166 -5.36 2.67 5.32
N GLU A 167 -4.38 2.06 4.69
CA GLU A 167 -4.19 2.10 3.24
C GLU A 167 -3.96 0.68 2.72
N ALA A 168 -4.59 0.35 1.59
CA ALA A 168 -4.48 -0.97 0.99
C ALA A 168 -3.03 -1.23 0.55
N GLY A 169 -2.45 -2.36 0.98
CA GLY A 169 -1.04 -2.68 0.70
C GLY A 169 -0.04 -2.13 1.71
N HIS A 170 -0.47 -1.30 2.67
CA HIS A 170 0.39 -0.74 3.70
C HIS A 170 0.11 -1.36 5.09
N PRO A 171 1.12 -1.45 5.98
CA PRO A 171 0.90 -1.85 7.36
C PRO A 171 -0.06 -0.91 8.08
N LEU A 172 -0.90 -1.45 8.96
CA LEU A 172 -1.75 -0.64 9.84
C LEU A 172 -0.88 0.16 10.81
N LEU A 173 -1.15 1.47 10.91
CA LEU A 173 -0.51 2.32 11.91
C LEU A 173 -1.39 2.47 13.14
N TRP A 174 -0.74 2.46 14.30
CA TRP A 174 -1.40 2.38 15.60
C TRP A 174 -0.95 3.53 16.49
N ARG A 175 -1.90 4.08 17.24
CA ARG A 175 -1.65 5.07 18.30
C ARG A 175 -2.26 4.59 19.61
N PRO A 176 -1.85 5.14 20.76
CA PRO A 176 -2.55 4.90 22.02
C PRO A 176 -4.04 5.29 21.93
N GLU A 177 -4.91 4.53 22.58
CA GLU A 177 -6.36 4.76 22.59
C GLU A 177 -6.71 6.07 23.32
N LYS A 178 -6.21 6.22 24.54
CA LYS A 178 -6.32 7.46 25.32
C LYS A 178 -5.49 8.54 24.62
N PRO A 179 -6.08 9.67 24.21
CA PRO A 179 -5.33 10.78 23.61
C PRO A 179 -4.45 11.47 24.65
N LEU A 180 -3.36 12.07 24.20
CA LEU A 180 -2.55 12.98 24.99
C LEU A 180 -3.18 14.38 24.91
N SER A 181 -3.24 15.12 26.02
CA SER A 181 -3.90 16.45 26.00
C SER A 181 -3.20 17.41 25.03
N GLN A 182 -3.92 18.34 24.40
CA GLN A 182 -3.29 19.36 23.53
C GLN A 182 -2.19 20.17 24.25
N PRO A 183 -2.36 20.58 25.53
CA PRO A 183 -1.28 21.20 26.29
C PRO A 183 -0.06 20.30 26.53
N ASP A 184 -0.26 18.99 26.67
CA ASP A 184 0.85 18.04 26.80
C ASP A 184 1.55 17.83 25.45
N HIS A 185 0.82 17.75 24.33
CA HIS A 185 1.40 17.75 22.99
C HIS A 185 2.26 19.00 22.75
N LYS A 186 1.76 20.19 23.11
CA LYS A 186 2.50 21.45 23.03
C LYS A 186 3.81 21.41 23.83
N ARG A 187 3.77 20.87 25.05
CA ARG A 187 4.97 20.70 25.89
C ARG A 187 5.96 19.71 25.27
N VAL A 188 5.49 18.56 24.80
CA VAL A 188 6.35 17.57 24.14
C VAL A 188 6.95 18.12 22.84
N GLY A 189 6.14 18.80 22.02
CA GLY A 189 6.57 19.41 20.78
C GLY A 189 7.67 20.45 20.99
N ALA A 190 7.51 21.35 21.96
CA ALA A 190 8.53 22.34 22.31
C ALA A 190 9.87 21.70 22.72
N GLU A 191 9.83 20.63 23.53
CA GLU A 191 11.04 19.89 23.92
C GLU A 191 11.72 19.24 22.70
N LEU A 192 10.95 18.56 21.85
CA LEU A 192 11.47 17.88 20.68
C LEU A 192 12.03 18.85 19.64
N GLN A 193 11.42 20.02 19.44
CA GLN A 193 11.94 21.06 18.56
C GLN A 193 13.32 21.54 19.01
N CYS A 194 13.46 21.90 20.29
CA CYS A 194 14.74 22.30 20.88
C CYS A 194 15.78 21.18 20.76
N LEU A 195 15.40 19.92 21.03
CA LEU A 195 16.26 18.75 20.85
C LEU A 195 16.73 18.61 19.40
N MET A 196 15.83 18.66 18.41
CA MET A 196 16.16 18.45 17.00
C MET A 196 17.14 19.48 16.43
N ILE A 197 17.20 20.69 16.98
CA ILE A 197 18.17 21.72 16.56
C ILE A 197 19.44 21.74 17.40
N SER A 198 19.49 20.95 18.48
CA SER A 198 20.65 20.85 19.36
C SER A 198 21.70 19.89 18.80
N PRO A 199 23.00 20.10 19.08
CA PRO A 199 24.04 19.15 18.66
C PRO A 199 23.85 17.78 19.33
N MET A 200 23.71 16.72 18.53
CA MET A 200 23.58 15.34 19.02
C MET A 200 24.02 14.30 17.97
N PRO A 201 24.29 13.04 18.38
CA PRO A 201 24.59 11.97 17.44
C PRO A 201 23.46 11.74 16.44
N PHE A 202 23.81 11.50 15.18
CA PHE A 202 22.85 11.22 14.12
C PHE A 202 21.86 10.10 14.48
N LYS A 203 22.31 9.05 15.17
CA LYS A 203 21.45 7.94 15.60
C LYS A 203 20.39 8.36 16.62
N ALA A 204 20.71 9.29 17.53
CA ALA A 204 19.74 9.84 18.47
C ALA A 204 18.78 10.78 17.72
N TYR A 205 19.33 11.67 16.88
CA TYR A 205 18.56 12.59 16.05
C TYR A 205 17.51 11.88 15.18
N ASP A 206 17.88 10.82 14.46
CA ASP A 206 16.96 10.14 13.55
C ASP A 206 15.79 9.46 14.29
N LYS A 207 16.03 8.94 15.50
CA LYS A 207 14.97 8.44 16.39
C LYS A 207 14.01 9.57 16.80
N LEU A 208 14.53 10.70 17.26
CA LEU A 208 13.70 11.84 17.68
C LEU A 208 12.90 12.41 16.51
N ARG A 209 13.52 12.55 15.33
CA ARG A 209 12.84 13.01 14.11
C ARG A 209 11.67 12.10 13.73
N THR A 210 11.89 10.78 13.79
CA THR A 210 10.85 9.78 13.51
C THR A 210 9.68 9.91 14.49
N TRP A 211 9.96 10.04 15.79
CA TRP A 211 8.92 10.17 16.80
C TRP A 211 8.23 11.54 16.80
N CYS A 212 8.91 12.62 16.43
CA CYS A 212 8.30 13.92 16.21
C CYS A 212 7.19 13.85 15.15
N SER A 213 7.51 13.28 13.98
CA SER A 213 6.51 13.08 12.91
C SER A 213 5.42 12.09 13.32
N THR A 214 5.75 11.03 14.05
CA THR A 214 4.77 10.04 14.51
C THR A 214 3.79 10.64 15.52
N LEU A 215 4.28 11.44 16.48
CA LEU A 215 3.45 12.10 17.47
C LEU A 215 2.57 13.20 16.87
N GLU A 216 3.05 13.91 15.84
CA GLU A 216 2.21 14.82 15.05
C GLU A 216 1.06 14.05 14.39
N ASN A 217 1.36 12.94 13.70
CA ASN A 217 0.33 12.10 13.09
C ASN A 217 -0.69 11.60 14.12
N TRP A 218 -0.24 11.22 15.32
CA TRP A 218 -1.13 10.85 16.42
C TRP A 218 -2.00 12.03 16.85
N MET A 219 -1.42 13.21 17.09
CA MET A 219 -2.14 14.43 17.46
C MET A 219 -3.26 14.77 16.46
N PHE A 220 -2.98 14.75 15.15
CA PHE A 220 -3.99 14.99 14.11
C PHE A 220 -5.10 13.93 14.09
N SER A 221 -4.79 12.72 14.52
CA SER A 221 -5.74 11.59 14.62
C SER A 221 -6.49 11.55 15.95
N GLU A 222 -6.03 12.30 16.95
CA GLU A 222 -6.65 12.43 18.27
C GLU A 222 -7.69 13.56 18.30
N TYR A 223 -7.45 14.64 17.54
CA TYR A 223 -8.29 15.84 17.54
C TYR A 223 -8.87 16.17 16.16
N ARG A 224 -10.21 16.20 16.09
CA ARG A 224 -10.94 16.67 14.91
C ARG A 224 -10.73 18.17 14.74
N GLU A 225 -10.96 18.68 13.53
CA GLU A 225 -10.71 20.09 13.20
C GLU A 225 -11.42 21.06 14.16
N ASP A 226 -12.68 20.78 14.50
CA ASP A 226 -13.49 21.61 15.41
C ASP A 226 -12.98 21.61 16.86
N ASP A 227 -12.18 20.62 17.26
CA ASP A 227 -11.68 20.46 18.64
C ASP A 227 -10.29 21.09 18.84
N ARG A 228 -9.68 21.67 17.79
CA ARG A 228 -8.29 22.15 17.81
C ARG A 228 -8.17 23.53 18.46
N GLU A 229 -7.27 23.64 19.43
CA GLU A 229 -6.93 24.91 20.05
C GLU A 229 -6.10 25.81 19.11
N VAL A 230 -6.03 27.10 19.45
CA VAL A 230 -5.07 28.03 18.82
C VAL A 230 -3.65 27.49 18.98
N GLY A 231 -2.87 27.55 17.91
CA GLY A 231 -1.49 27.06 17.88
C GLY A 231 -1.34 25.55 17.61
N PHE A 232 -2.42 24.86 17.23
CA PHE A 232 -2.40 23.40 17.03
C PHE A 232 -1.41 22.96 15.96
N TYR A 233 -1.39 23.65 14.80
CA TYR A 233 -0.55 23.30 13.65
C TYR A 233 0.94 23.57 13.92
N GLU A 234 1.24 24.46 14.85
CA GLU A 234 2.60 24.85 15.22
C GLU A 234 3.23 23.92 16.28
N THR A 235 2.46 22.96 16.80
CA THR A 235 2.85 22.14 17.96
C THR A 235 4.18 21.40 17.77
N TYR A 236 4.41 20.77 16.62
CA TYR A 236 5.63 19.99 16.36
C TYR A 236 6.63 20.68 15.44
N TYR A 237 6.20 21.61 14.58
CA TYR A 237 7.06 22.24 13.57
C TYR A 237 6.99 23.77 13.51
N GLY A 238 6.38 24.44 14.49
CA GLY A 238 6.31 25.90 14.58
C GLY A 238 7.17 26.51 15.68
N GLY A 239 6.98 27.82 15.91
CA GLY A 239 7.66 28.57 16.97
C GLY A 239 9.12 28.93 16.66
N GLU A 240 9.80 29.49 17.67
CA GLU A 240 11.22 29.86 17.64
C GLU A 240 11.99 29.05 18.68
N PRO A 241 12.32 27.77 18.40
CA PRO A 241 13.00 26.91 19.37
C PRO A 241 14.44 27.37 19.61
N SER A 242 14.94 27.10 20.81
CA SER A 242 16.33 27.39 21.20
C SER A 242 17.13 26.10 21.42
N ARG A 243 18.44 26.16 21.19
CA ARG A 243 19.30 24.98 21.36
C ARG A 243 19.57 24.72 22.84
N TYR A 244 19.56 23.45 23.22
CA TYR A 244 20.11 23.01 24.50
C TYR A 244 21.62 23.20 24.51
N SER A 245 22.12 23.78 25.61
CA SER A 245 23.52 24.19 25.74
C SER A 245 24.46 23.04 26.11
N SER A 246 23.93 21.97 26.69
CA SER A 246 24.70 20.81 27.11
C SER A 246 23.96 19.49 26.86
N ALA A 247 24.70 18.38 26.83
CA ALA A 247 24.12 17.04 26.79
C ALA A 247 23.25 16.75 28.02
N GLN A 248 23.63 17.30 29.19
CA GLN A 248 22.82 17.17 30.41
C GLN A 248 21.45 17.82 30.24
N ASP A 249 21.37 19.01 29.63
CA ASP A 249 20.09 19.67 29.37
C ASP A 249 19.21 18.87 28.41
N GLN A 250 19.83 18.24 27.40
CA GLN A 250 19.12 17.34 26.46
C GLN A 250 18.56 16.10 27.16
N VAL A 251 19.32 15.51 28.08
CA VAL A 251 18.87 14.36 28.89
C VAL A 251 17.71 14.76 29.80
N VAL A 252 17.76 15.94 30.44
CA VAL A 252 16.66 16.43 31.26
C VAL A 252 15.41 16.69 30.40
N ALA A 253 15.57 17.25 29.20
CA ALA A 253 14.49 17.43 28.23
C ALA A 253 13.83 16.10 27.83
N LEU A 254 14.61 15.08 27.49
CA LEU A 254 14.08 13.75 27.18
C LEU A 254 13.34 13.11 28.35
N ASN A 255 13.84 13.27 29.57
CA ASN A 255 13.13 12.79 30.76
C ASN A 255 11.76 13.48 30.95
N ARG A 256 11.65 14.79 30.68
CA ARG A 256 10.36 15.49 30.69
C ARG A 256 9.39 14.92 29.65
N VAL A 257 9.87 14.64 28.43
CA VAL A 257 9.05 14.02 27.38
C VAL A 257 8.59 12.62 27.80
N ILE A 258 9.51 11.78 28.30
CA ILE A 258 9.21 10.42 28.78
C ILE A 258 8.14 10.44 29.88
N GLN A 259 8.23 11.40 30.82
CA GLN A 259 7.26 11.56 31.89
C GLN A 259 5.87 11.94 31.34
N ILE A 260 5.79 12.96 30.48
CA ILE A 260 4.53 13.40 29.87
C ILE A 260 3.86 12.26 29.08
N VAL A 261 4.65 11.54 28.27
CA VAL A 261 4.17 10.38 27.49
C VAL A 261 3.68 9.25 28.41
N SER A 262 4.36 9.03 29.53
CA SER A 262 4.01 7.97 30.48
C SER A 262 2.74 8.25 31.26
N ASP A 263 2.52 9.51 31.67
CA ASP A 263 1.34 9.93 32.42
C ASP A 263 0.12 10.13 31.50
N GLY A 264 0.38 10.64 30.29
CA GLY A 264 -0.64 10.97 29.31
C GLY A 264 -1.24 9.74 28.65
N TYR A 265 -0.41 8.88 28.06
CA TYR A 265 -0.88 7.75 27.27
C TYR A 265 -1.15 6.49 28.11
N GLY A 266 -2.20 5.75 27.75
CA GLY A 266 -2.48 4.44 28.34
C GLY A 266 -1.41 3.38 27.99
N GLU A 267 -1.29 2.35 28.83
CA GLU A 267 -0.40 1.20 28.58
C GLU A 267 -0.77 0.48 27.29
N CYS A 268 0.10 0.55 26.27
CA CYS A 268 -0.11 -0.07 24.97
C CYS A 268 1.22 -0.27 24.22
N LYS A 269 1.22 -1.01 23.11
CA LYS A 269 2.44 -1.24 22.32
C LYS A 269 3.04 0.05 21.73
N PRO A 270 2.29 0.93 21.05
CA PRO A 270 2.84 2.16 20.48
C PRO A 270 3.55 3.04 21.52
N ARG A 271 2.96 3.20 22.71
CA ARG A 271 3.59 3.92 23.83
C ARG A 271 4.91 3.27 24.25
N ARG A 272 4.95 1.93 24.43
CA ARG A 272 6.19 1.24 24.81
C ARG A 272 7.28 1.38 23.76
N ASP A 273 6.93 1.34 22.48
CA ASP A 273 7.88 1.52 21.39
C ASP A 273 8.47 2.94 21.41
N LEU A 274 7.63 3.97 21.64
CA LEU A 274 8.05 5.36 21.83
C LEU A 274 9.00 5.51 23.02
N LEU A 275 8.61 5.04 24.20
CA LEU A 275 9.42 5.15 25.41
C LEU A 275 10.78 4.46 25.25
N LYS A 276 10.80 3.26 24.69
CA LYS A 276 12.04 2.51 24.43
C LYS A 276 13.00 3.27 23.53
N ASP A 277 12.49 3.93 22.49
CA ASP A 277 13.34 4.70 21.57
C ASP A 277 13.82 6.03 22.16
N LEU A 278 13.01 6.69 22.99
CA LEU A 278 13.42 7.88 23.74
C LEU A 278 14.52 7.55 24.76
N GLU A 279 14.35 6.46 25.53
CA GLU A 279 15.37 5.93 26.44
C GLU A 279 16.65 5.56 25.68
N GLY A 280 16.51 4.93 24.51
CA GLY A 280 17.65 4.61 23.65
C GLY A 280 18.39 5.84 23.12
N ALA A 281 17.66 6.90 22.75
CA ALA A 281 18.25 8.18 22.34
C ALA A 281 18.99 8.85 23.52
N MET A 282 18.40 8.82 24.71
CA MET A 282 19.01 9.34 25.94
C MET A 282 20.34 8.65 26.25
N ALA A 283 20.37 7.31 26.22
CA ALA A 283 21.60 6.54 26.44
C ALA A 283 22.72 6.85 25.43
N ILE A 284 22.35 7.13 24.16
CA ILE A 284 23.30 7.53 23.12
C ILE A 284 23.91 8.91 23.46
N ILE A 285 23.09 9.87 23.87
CA ILE A 285 23.54 11.22 24.24
C ILE A 285 24.47 11.17 25.46
N GLU A 286 24.10 10.42 26.50
CA GLU A 286 24.91 10.22 27.70
C GLU A 286 26.27 9.60 27.38
N SER A 287 26.31 8.58 26.51
CA SER A 287 27.55 7.90 26.13
C SER A 287 28.56 8.81 25.42
N GLN A 288 28.08 9.81 24.68
CA GLN A 288 28.95 10.79 24.02
C GLN A 288 29.43 11.87 24.99
N ALA A 289 28.62 12.26 25.98
CA ALA A 289 29.01 13.24 26.99
C ALA A 289 30.09 12.72 27.94
N ALA A 290 30.25 11.40 28.05
CA ALA A 290 31.27 10.73 28.86
C ALA A 290 32.62 10.52 28.13
N GLN A 291 32.72 10.87 26.84
CA GLN A 291 33.94 10.79 26.02
C GLN A 291 34.57 12.17 25.86
#